data_AF-A0A3B9S102-F1
#
_entry.id   AF-A0A3B9S102-F1
#
_cell.length_a   1.000
_cell.length_b   1.000
_cell.length_c   1.000
_cell.angle_alpha   90.00
_cell.angle_beta   90.00
_cell.angle_gamma   90.00
#
_symmetry.space_group_name_H-M   'P 1'
#
loop_
_entity.id
_entity.type
_entity.pdbx_description
1 polymer ?
#
loop_
_entity_poly.entity_id
_entity_poly.type
_entity_poly.pdbx_seq_one_letter_code
_entity_poly.pdbx_strand_id
1 'polypeptide(L)'
;MCGIVGLFLKNKELKFQLGKLFEPMLAEMSSRGPDSAGVAIYRNPVNAGQTKFSLVHEDQEFLWKDLETDLAASLKCDVSSKVISNHCVLISNATETEIVNWIQRNYTEVRIVGSGKSIEIFKEVGP
;
A
#
# COMPACT_ATOMS: atom_id res chain seq x y z
N MET A 1 -23.31 3.52 -0.27
CA MET A 1 -23.04 4.81 -0.96
C MET A 1 -21.59 5.20 -0.67
N CYS A 2 -20.68 4.98 -1.62
CA CYS A 2 -19.26 5.32 -1.46
C CYS A 2 -19.04 6.83 -1.65
N GLY A 3 -18.22 7.45 -0.80
CA GLY A 3 -17.81 8.85 -0.94
C GLY A 3 -16.30 8.93 -1.21
N ILE A 4 -15.88 9.87 -2.05
CA ILE A 4 -14.47 10.13 -2.32
C ILE A 4 -14.18 11.56 -1.89
N VAL A 5 -13.09 11.75 -1.15
CA VAL A 5 -12.59 13.06 -0.76
C VAL A 5 -11.14 13.20 -1.21
N GLY A 6 -10.78 14.39 -1.70
CA GLY A 6 -9.44 14.67 -2.19
C GLY A 6 -8.97 16.04 -1.73
N LEU A 7 -7.70 16.13 -1.32
CA LEU A 7 -7.05 17.37 -0.91
C LEU A 7 -5.87 17.67 -1.85
N PHE A 8 -5.97 18.76 -2.62
CA PHE A 8 -4.90 19.22 -3.51
C PHE A 8 -4.28 20.54 -3.01
N LEU A 9 -3.08 20.45 -2.44
CA LEU A 9 -2.36 21.61 -1.91
C LEU A 9 -1.55 22.31 -3.01
N LYS A 10 -1.98 23.52 -3.41
CA LYS A 10 -1.24 24.36 -4.36
C LYS A 10 -0.01 25.03 -3.72
N ASN A 11 -0.09 25.40 -2.44
CA ASN A 11 1.05 25.95 -1.70
C ASN A 11 1.98 24.80 -1.25
N LYS A 12 3.23 24.83 -1.73
CA LYS A 12 4.26 23.83 -1.41
C LYS A 12 4.62 23.81 0.09
N GLU A 13 4.48 24.93 0.79
CA GLU A 13 4.77 25.04 2.23
C GLU A 13 3.81 24.21 3.08
N LEU A 14 2.60 23.97 2.59
CA LEU A 14 1.58 23.18 3.29
C LEU A 14 1.79 21.67 3.16
N LYS A 15 2.73 21.21 2.31
CA LYS A 15 2.96 19.76 2.09
C LYS A 15 3.30 19.01 3.36
N PHE A 16 4.04 19.63 4.27
CA PHE A 16 4.37 19.03 5.58
C PHE A 16 3.16 18.92 6.51
N GLN A 17 2.09 19.68 6.25
CA GLN A 17 0.83 19.63 6.99
C GLN A 17 -0.21 18.72 6.34
N LEU A 18 0.14 18.03 5.24
CA LEU A 18 -0.82 17.23 4.48
C LEU A 18 -1.58 16.22 5.35
N GLY A 19 -0.87 15.48 6.21
CA GLY A 19 -1.51 14.55 7.14
C GLY A 19 -2.52 15.23 8.07
N LYS A 20 -2.10 16.32 8.73
CA LYS A 20 -2.95 17.11 9.63
C LYS A 20 -4.20 17.68 8.96
N LEU A 21 -4.08 18.12 7.71
CA LEU A 21 -5.20 18.67 6.94
C LEU A 21 -6.14 17.58 6.43
N PHE A 22 -5.62 16.37 6.21
CA PHE A 22 -6.37 15.27 5.61
C PHE A 22 -7.05 14.36 6.63
N GLU A 23 -6.46 14.19 7.82
CA GLU A 23 -7.01 13.42 8.94
C GLU A 23 -8.50 13.71 9.25
N PRO A 24 -8.95 14.96 9.46
CA PRO A 24 -10.36 15.22 9.76
C PRO A 24 -11.28 14.83 8.60
N MET A 25 -10.79 14.91 7.35
CA MET A 25 -11.57 14.48 6.18
C MET A 25 -11.79 12.96 6.17
N LEU A 26 -10.80 12.18 6.64
CA LEU A 26 -10.92 10.74 6.78
C LEU A 26 -11.85 10.34 7.92
N ALA A 27 -11.79 11.04 9.05
CA ALA A 27 -12.67 10.79 10.20
C ALA A 27 -14.16 10.92 9.83
N GLU A 28 -14.52 11.92 9.02
CA GLU A 28 -15.90 12.09 8.53
C GLU A 28 -16.37 10.91 7.65
N MET A 29 -15.43 10.22 6.97
CA MET A 29 -15.75 9.04 6.16
C MET A 29 -15.99 7.78 6.99
N SER A 30 -15.50 7.71 8.22
CA SER A 30 -15.69 6.55 9.12
C SER A 30 -17.17 6.29 9.46
N SER A 31 -18.01 7.33 9.43
CA SER A 31 -19.47 7.23 9.62
C SER A 31 -20.16 6.29 8.61
N ARG A 32 -19.47 5.91 7.53
CA ARG A 32 -19.97 5.03 6.47
C ARG A 32 -19.66 3.54 6.70
N GLY A 33 -18.94 3.22 7.77
CA GLY A 33 -18.60 1.85 8.19
C GLY A 33 -17.08 1.58 8.21
N PRO A 34 -16.66 0.46 8.81
CA PRO A 34 -15.25 0.18 9.13
C PRO A 34 -14.33 0.06 7.91
N ASP A 35 -14.86 -0.27 6.73
CA ASP A 35 -14.09 -0.38 5.46
C ASP A 35 -14.11 0.93 4.62
N SER A 36 -14.62 2.02 5.19
CA SER A 36 -14.92 3.24 4.40
C SER A 36 -13.75 4.21 4.28
N ALA A 37 -12.70 4.05 5.07
CA ALA A 37 -11.53 4.92 5.07
C ALA A 37 -10.32 4.23 4.43
N GLY A 38 -9.61 4.97 3.58
CA GLY A 38 -8.37 4.54 2.96
C GLY A 38 -7.73 5.69 2.21
N VAL A 39 -6.42 5.62 2.00
CA VAL A 39 -5.65 6.70 1.37
C VAL A 39 -4.80 6.16 0.24
N ALA A 40 -4.86 6.82 -0.92
CA ALA A 40 -3.89 6.64 -1.99
C ALA A 40 -2.89 7.81 -1.98
N ILE A 41 -1.61 7.50 -1.80
CA ILE A 41 -0.52 8.49 -1.83
C ILE A 41 0.27 8.29 -3.13
N TYR A 42 0.38 9.35 -3.93
CA TYR A 42 1.16 9.36 -5.16
C TYR A 42 2.52 10.02 -4.91
N ARG A 43 3.59 9.22 -4.78
CA ARG A 43 4.95 9.70 -4.53
C ARG A 43 6.01 8.71 -5.01
N ASN A 44 7.25 9.18 -5.11
CA ASN A 44 8.45 8.36 -5.30
C ASN A 44 8.25 7.30 -6.41
N PRO A 45 8.02 7.70 -7.68
CA PRO A 45 7.80 6.75 -8.76
C PRO A 45 8.96 5.75 -8.84
N VAL A 46 8.65 4.49 -9.09
CA VAL A 46 9.64 3.43 -9.31
C VAL A 46 10.37 3.61 -10.64
N ASN A 47 11.51 2.95 -10.79
CA ASN A 47 12.25 2.95 -12.03
C ASN A 47 11.50 2.21 -13.14
N ALA A 48 11.91 2.42 -14.39
CA ALA A 48 11.39 1.67 -15.53
C ALA A 48 11.55 0.16 -15.28
N GLY A 49 10.52 -0.62 -15.62
CA GLY A 49 10.49 -2.08 -15.39
C GLY A 49 10.06 -2.50 -13.99
N GLN A 50 9.95 -1.58 -13.01
CA GLN A 50 9.52 -1.91 -11.65
C GLN A 50 8.05 -1.57 -11.41
N THR A 51 7.42 -2.22 -10.43
CA THR A 51 6.05 -1.96 -9.96
C THR A 51 6.04 -1.94 -8.42
N LYS A 52 5.29 -0.99 -7.84
CA LYS A 52 4.94 -0.99 -6.41
C LYS A 52 3.72 -1.85 -6.17
N PHE A 53 3.70 -2.54 -5.04
CA PHE A 53 2.57 -3.27 -4.50
C PHE A 53 2.33 -2.77 -3.09
N SER A 54 1.08 -2.43 -2.80
CA SER A 54 0.63 -2.11 -1.46
C SER A 54 0.00 -3.37 -0.89
N LEU A 55 0.64 -3.91 0.14
CA LEU A 55 0.26 -5.13 0.83
C LEU A 55 -0.24 -4.77 2.24
N VAL A 56 -1.15 -5.57 2.78
CA VAL A 56 -1.60 -5.46 4.16
C VAL A 56 -1.75 -6.84 4.77
N HIS A 57 -1.44 -6.94 6.06
CA HIS A 57 -1.65 -8.12 6.88
C HIS A 57 -2.35 -7.70 8.19
N GLU A 58 -3.18 -8.57 8.78
CA GLU A 58 -3.92 -8.22 10.00
C GLU A 58 -3.02 -8.25 11.25
N ASP A 59 -2.05 -9.16 11.29
CA ASP A 59 -1.00 -9.19 12.30
C ASP A 59 0.05 -8.10 12.05
N GLN A 60 0.24 -7.22 13.04
CA GLN A 60 1.24 -6.15 13.02
C GLN A 60 2.67 -6.68 13.16
N GLU A 61 2.84 -7.89 13.67
CA GLU A 61 4.14 -8.55 13.85
C GLU A 61 4.51 -9.46 12.67
N PHE A 62 3.69 -9.47 11.61
CA PHE A 62 3.96 -10.25 10.40
C PHE A 62 5.34 -9.94 9.82
N LEU A 63 6.11 -11.01 9.57
CA LEU A 63 7.49 -10.93 9.12
C LEU A 63 7.58 -10.67 7.61
N TRP A 64 7.34 -9.43 7.20
CA TRP A 64 7.44 -8.99 5.79
C TRP A 64 8.79 -9.31 5.14
N LYS A 65 9.86 -9.42 5.93
CA LYS A 65 11.20 -9.74 5.44
C LYS A 65 11.31 -11.19 4.94
N ASP A 66 10.54 -12.10 5.52
CA ASP A 66 10.51 -13.50 5.09
C ASP A 66 9.81 -13.58 3.73
N LEU A 67 8.66 -12.91 3.58
CA LEU A 67 7.96 -12.78 2.30
C LEU A 67 8.86 -12.17 1.22
N GLU A 68 9.59 -11.10 1.53
CA GLU A 68 10.55 -10.49 0.60
C GLU A 68 11.62 -11.49 0.12
N THR A 69 12.22 -12.21 1.06
CA THR A 69 13.27 -13.21 0.80
C THR A 69 12.75 -14.36 -0.07
N ASP A 70 11.61 -14.92 0.30
CA ASP A 70 11.00 -16.05 -0.38
C ASP A 70 10.55 -15.68 -1.79
N LEU A 71 9.99 -14.47 -1.96
CA LEU A 71 9.58 -13.95 -3.26
C LEU A 71 10.79 -13.75 -4.18
N ALA A 72 11.84 -13.11 -3.67
CA ALA A 72 13.07 -12.87 -4.43
C ALA A 72 13.71 -14.19 -4.88
N ALA A 73 13.77 -15.18 -3.98
CA ALA A 73 14.32 -16.51 -4.28
C ALA A 73 13.46 -17.29 -5.30
N SER A 74 12.14 -17.25 -5.14
CA SER A 74 11.22 -18.03 -5.98
C SER A 74 11.11 -17.48 -7.40
N LEU A 75 10.98 -16.16 -7.55
CA LEU A 75 10.81 -15.50 -8.84
C LEU A 75 12.13 -15.04 -9.48
N LYS A 76 13.25 -15.16 -8.76
CA LYS A 76 14.58 -14.72 -9.20
C LYS A 76 14.57 -13.26 -9.67
N CYS A 77 13.97 -12.41 -8.86
CA CYS A 77 13.72 -11.00 -9.17
C CYS A 77 14.27 -10.09 -8.08
N ASP A 78 14.43 -8.81 -8.39
CA ASP A 78 14.77 -7.80 -7.40
C ASP A 78 13.53 -7.47 -6.60
N VAL A 79 13.68 -7.43 -5.27
CA VAL A 79 12.60 -7.09 -4.34
C VAL A 79 13.16 -6.17 -3.27
N SER A 80 12.38 -5.15 -2.92
CA SER A 80 12.61 -4.35 -1.72
C SER A 80 11.28 -4.06 -1.07
N SER A 81 11.26 -4.03 0.26
CA SER A 81 10.05 -3.73 1.02
C SER A 81 10.26 -2.57 1.98
N LYS A 82 9.17 -1.85 2.25
CA LYS A 82 9.09 -0.87 3.32
C LYS A 82 7.82 -1.10 4.13
N VAL A 83 8.00 -1.46 5.39
CA VAL A 83 6.91 -1.67 6.34
C VAL A 83 6.45 -0.34 6.92
N ILE A 84 5.13 -0.15 6.99
CA ILE A 84 4.47 1.03 7.55
C ILE A 84 3.27 0.51 8.34
N SER A 85 3.43 0.41 9.67
CA SER A 85 2.47 -0.30 10.52
C SER A 85 2.26 -1.73 9.98
N ASN A 86 1.03 -2.14 9.73
CA ASN A 86 0.68 -3.44 9.17
C ASN A 86 0.59 -3.46 7.63
N HIS A 87 0.93 -2.36 6.97
CA HIS A 87 1.11 -2.31 5.52
C HIS A 87 2.58 -2.53 5.14
N CYS A 88 2.76 -3.03 3.92
CA CYS A 88 4.07 -3.14 3.28
C CYS A 88 4.00 -2.59 1.86
N VAL A 89 4.90 -1.66 1.54
CA VAL A 89 5.14 -1.22 0.17
C VAL A 89 6.27 -2.06 -0.40
N LEU A 90 5.92 -3.02 -1.26
CA LEU A 90 6.87 -3.90 -1.96
C LEU A 90 7.14 -3.36 -3.35
N ILE A 91 8.40 -3.35 -3.78
CA ILE A 91 8.83 -2.95 -5.13
C ILE A 91 9.54 -4.13 -5.75
N SER A 92 9.12 -4.52 -6.96
CA SER A 92 9.78 -5.59 -7.72
C SER A 92 9.86 -5.28 -9.21
N ASN A 93 10.82 -5.91 -9.90
CA ASN A 93 10.94 -5.93 -11.36
C ASN A 93 10.29 -7.15 -12.03
N ALA A 94 9.71 -8.09 -11.26
CA ALA A 94 8.86 -9.14 -11.82
C ALA A 94 7.52 -8.56 -12.34
N THR A 95 6.83 -9.32 -13.17
CA THR A 95 5.53 -8.89 -13.69
C THR A 95 4.49 -8.87 -12.56
N GLU A 96 3.51 -7.97 -12.67
CA GLU A 96 2.41 -7.88 -11.70
C GLU A 96 1.68 -9.22 -11.53
N THR A 97 1.44 -9.93 -12.63
CA THR A 97 0.79 -11.24 -12.63
C THR A 97 1.60 -12.29 -11.86
N GLU A 98 2.93 -12.31 -12.00
CA GLU A 98 3.80 -13.24 -11.26
C GLU A 98 3.74 -12.96 -9.76
N ILE A 99 3.86 -11.69 -9.37
CA ILE A 99 3.80 -11.27 -7.96
C ILE A 99 2.44 -11.63 -7.34
N VAL A 100 1.34 -11.25 -7.99
CA VAL A 100 -0.02 -11.50 -7.49
C VAL A 100 -0.27 -12.99 -7.31
N ASN A 101 0.03 -13.79 -8.33
CA ASN A 101 -0.17 -15.24 -8.28
C ASN A 101 0.71 -15.89 -7.22
N TRP A 102 1.94 -15.40 -7.03
CA TRP A 102 2.85 -15.96 -6.05
C TRP A 102 2.39 -15.66 -4.62
N ILE A 103 2.01 -14.40 -4.33
CA ILE A 103 1.50 -14.02 -3.00
C ILE A 103 0.23 -14.83 -2.67
N GLN A 104 -0.72 -14.90 -3.60
CA GLN A 104 -1.98 -15.65 -3.40
C GLN A 104 -1.79 -17.14 -3.17
N ARG A 105 -0.65 -17.72 -3.57
CA ARG A 105 -0.35 -19.15 -3.37
C ARG A 105 0.43 -19.43 -2.09
N ASN A 106 1.34 -18.53 -1.71
CA ASN A 106 2.30 -18.78 -0.62
C ASN A 106 1.96 -18.03 0.68
N TYR A 107 1.24 -16.91 0.59
CA TYR A 107 0.86 -16.03 1.70
C TYR A 107 -0.61 -15.63 1.54
N THR A 108 -1.52 -16.59 1.68
CA THR A 108 -2.96 -16.42 1.45
C THR A 108 -3.63 -15.38 2.36
N GLU A 109 -3.02 -15.11 3.50
CA GLU A 109 -3.39 -14.14 4.52
C GLU A 109 -2.97 -12.70 4.17
N VAL A 110 -2.02 -12.53 3.25
CA VAL A 110 -1.57 -11.21 2.78
C VAL A 110 -2.51 -10.71 1.69
N ARG A 111 -3.12 -9.53 1.92
CA ARG A 111 -3.97 -8.88 0.93
C ARG A 111 -3.18 -7.87 0.10
N ILE A 112 -3.36 -7.92 -1.21
CA ILE A 112 -2.86 -6.90 -2.14
C ILE A 112 -3.95 -5.84 -2.30
N VAL A 113 -3.72 -4.63 -1.79
CA VAL A 113 -4.69 -3.53 -1.84
C VAL A 113 -4.50 -2.61 -3.04
N GLY A 114 -3.35 -2.69 -3.72
CA GLY A 114 -3.14 -2.00 -4.99
C GLY A 114 -1.75 -2.18 -5.55
N SER A 115 -1.59 -1.78 -6.81
CA SER A 115 -0.33 -1.82 -7.55
C SER A 115 -0.19 -0.58 -8.43
N GLY A 116 1.05 -0.22 -8.77
CA GLY A 116 1.32 0.81 -9.77
C GLY A 116 2.71 1.42 -9.68
N LYS A 117 2.96 2.48 -10.46
CA LYS A 117 4.30 3.07 -10.57
C LYS A 117 4.63 4.06 -9.45
N SER A 118 3.65 4.83 -9.00
CA SER A 118 3.84 5.89 -7.99
C SER A 118 2.82 5.85 -6.87
N ILE A 119 1.85 4.95 -6.93
CA ILE A 119 0.74 4.85 -5.97
C ILE A 119 1.10 3.91 -4.81
N GLU A 120 0.78 4.34 -3.60
CA GLU A 120 0.80 3.56 -2.37
C GLU A 120 -0.61 3.64 -1.76
N ILE A 121 -1.27 2.51 -1.53
CA ILE A 121 -2.62 2.43 -0.98
C ILE A 121 -2.54 1.92 0.46
N PHE A 122 -3.01 2.73 1.40
CA PHE A 122 -3.14 2.39 2.81
C PHE A 122 -4.63 2.27 3.11
N LYS A 123 -5.10 1.01 3.15
CA LYS A 123 -6.51 0.69 3.43
C LYS A 123 -6.57 -0.58 4.28
N GLU A 124 -7.46 -0.55 5.27
CA GLU A 124 -7.83 -1.68 6.10
C GLU A 124 -9.26 -1.51 6.60
N VAL A 125 -9.85 -2.59 7.10
CA VAL A 125 -11.12 -2.58 7.81
C VAL A 125 -10.84 -2.26 9.28
N GLY A 126 -11.37 -1.14 9.77
CA GLY A 126 -11.31 -0.80 11.20
C GLY A 126 -12.15 -1.76 12.07
N PRO A 127 -11.97 -1.72 13.40
CA PRO A 127 -12.82 -2.46 14.33
C PRO A 127 -14.30 -2.04 14.29
#